data_AF-A0A7X0JNC9-F1
#
_entry.id   AF-A0A7X0JNC9-F1
#
_cell.length_a   1.000
_cell.length_b   1.000
_cell.length_c   1.000
_cell.angle_alpha   90.00
_cell.angle_beta   90.00
_cell.angle_gamma   90.00
#
_symmetry.space_group_name_H-M   'P 1'
#
loop_
_entity.id
_entity.type
_entity.pdbx_description
1 polymer ?
#
loop_
_entity_poly.entity_id
_entity_poly.type
_entity_poly.pdbx_seq_one_letter_code
_entity_poly.pdbx_strand_id
1 'polypeptide(L)'
;MSVRKTRLFWKALLALLVVVVAGALSVYLLLFRPVAAPRTEDLARLFNHGSIGNEEVQGLPYWIWRVLPQIFPEHVPNGKDGYGAFGMYWRAGDKVPIGFSVTTLGVIDRVSPNCAFCHQGSYRLKPDEPRVLVSAGAGTRVDPQAYIRFLIKVGADARFTADRVMREITTIYDMPLYERLLYRFVLIPATRKAFQDQARRFAWQDTRPDWGPGRIDPFNPVKFQNLELPDDGTIGNSDMMPLWNLDELAPTNIRTFSLHWDGLQTDVRETAVSGAIGDGMSSKTFLRTQKTSTG
;
A
#
# COMPACT_ATOMS: atom_id res chain seq x y z
N MET A 1 -17.79 -33.74 -46.76
CA MET A 1 -17.52 -32.32 -46.43
C MET A 1 -17.48 -31.99 -44.93
N SER A 2 -17.82 -32.89 -43.99
CA SER A 2 -17.88 -32.58 -42.55
C SER A 2 -16.51 -32.57 -41.83
N VAL A 3 -15.64 -33.55 -42.08
CA VAL A 3 -14.35 -33.72 -41.37
C VAL A 3 -13.36 -32.55 -41.56
N ARG A 4 -13.34 -31.91 -42.73
CA ARG A 4 -12.44 -30.78 -43.04
C ARG A 4 -12.85 -29.51 -42.28
N LYS A 5 -14.16 -29.26 -42.15
CA LYS A 5 -14.71 -28.14 -41.36
C LYS A 5 -14.43 -28.35 -39.87
N THR A 6 -14.57 -29.58 -39.36
CA THR A 6 -14.23 -29.92 -37.97
C THR A 6 -12.74 -29.71 -37.67
N ARG A 7 -11.84 -30.13 -38.56
CA ARG A 7 -10.39 -29.89 -38.39
C ARG A 7 -10.00 -28.41 -38.45
N LEU A 8 -10.62 -27.62 -39.32
CA LEU A 8 -10.42 -26.17 -39.38
C LEU A 8 -10.92 -25.46 -38.12
N PHE A 9 -12.08 -25.87 -37.60
CA PHE A 9 -12.62 -25.38 -36.33
C PHE A 9 -11.66 -25.64 -35.15
N TRP A 10 -11.18 -26.87 -34.98
CA TRP A 10 -10.23 -27.19 -33.90
C TRP A 10 -8.89 -26.47 -34.03
N LYS A 11 -8.39 -26.25 -35.26
CA LYS A 11 -7.18 -25.44 -35.50
C LYS A 11 -7.39 -23.97 -35.14
N ALA A 12 -8.54 -23.40 -35.49
CA ALA A 12 -8.89 -22.03 -35.11
C ALA A 12 -9.05 -21.89 -33.58
N LEU A 13 -9.69 -22.86 -32.93
CA LEU A 13 -9.83 -22.90 -31.48
C LEU A 13 -8.48 -23.04 -30.78
N LEU A 14 -7.58 -23.89 -31.28
CA LEU A 14 -6.23 -24.03 -30.75
C LEU A 14 -5.42 -22.73 -30.94
N ALA A 15 -5.51 -22.10 -32.11
CA ALA A 15 -4.85 -20.82 -32.36
C ALA A 15 -5.36 -19.72 -31.41
N LEU A 16 -6.68 -19.65 -31.20
CA LEU A 16 -7.29 -18.74 -30.24
C LEU A 16 -6.79 -19.03 -28.81
N LEU A 17 -6.76 -20.30 -28.41
CA LEU A 17 -6.24 -20.70 -27.10
C LEU A 17 -4.78 -20.28 -26.91
N VAL A 18 -3.92 -20.50 -27.91
CA VAL A 18 -2.52 -20.09 -27.87
C VAL A 18 -2.39 -18.57 -27.72
N VAL A 19 -3.17 -17.79 -28.47
CA VAL A 19 -3.18 -16.32 -28.37
C VAL A 19 -3.62 -15.87 -26.98
N VAL A 20 -4.68 -16.46 -26.43
CA VAL A 20 -5.18 -16.13 -25.09
C VAL A 20 -4.16 -16.48 -24.02
N VAL A 21 -3.54 -17.66 -24.09
CA VAL A 21 -2.53 -18.10 -23.13
C VAL A 21 -1.28 -17.23 -23.22
N ALA A 22 -0.80 -16.95 -24.43
CA ALA A 22 0.35 -16.07 -24.63
C ALA A 22 0.06 -14.65 -24.11
N GLY A 23 -1.11 -14.09 -24.42
CA GLY A 23 -1.54 -12.79 -23.93
C GLY A 23 -1.62 -12.73 -22.40
N ALA A 24 -2.25 -13.73 -21.78
CA ALA A 24 -2.35 -13.82 -20.32
C ALA A 24 -0.97 -13.94 -19.66
N LEU A 25 -0.09 -14.75 -20.23
CA LEU A 25 1.29 -14.89 -19.75
C LEU A 25 2.06 -13.57 -19.88
N SER A 26 1.96 -12.86 -21.00
CA SER A 26 2.59 -11.55 -21.18
C SER A 26 2.08 -10.54 -20.16
N VAL A 27 0.76 -10.45 -19.95
CA VAL A 27 0.18 -9.57 -18.92
C VAL A 27 0.71 -9.92 -17.53
N TYR A 28 0.74 -11.21 -17.18
CA TYR A 28 1.30 -11.66 -15.91
C TYR A 28 2.76 -11.25 -15.74
N LEU A 29 3.61 -11.52 -16.75
CA LEU A 29 5.03 -11.21 -16.71
C LEU A 29 5.31 -9.71 -16.65
N LEU A 30 4.48 -8.87 -17.28
CA LEU A 30 4.66 -7.42 -17.31
C LEU A 30 4.10 -6.72 -16.07
N LEU A 31 3.04 -7.24 -15.44
CA LEU A 31 2.31 -6.49 -14.41
C LEU A 31 2.25 -7.16 -13.03
N PHE A 32 2.34 -8.49 -12.97
CA PHE A 32 1.94 -9.23 -11.78
C PHE A 32 3.01 -10.19 -11.26
N ARG A 33 4.05 -10.48 -12.04
CA ARG A 33 5.15 -11.35 -11.61
C ARG A 33 5.94 -10.67 -10.47
N PRO A 34 5.95 -11.20 -9.25
CA PRO A 34 6.74 -10.61 -8.18
C PRO A 34 8.24 -10.76 -8.46
N VAL A 35 8.99 -9.68 -8.28
CA VAL A 35 10.46 -9.68 -8.31
C VAL A 35 10.96 -9.64 -6.86
N ALA A 36 11.95 -10.48 -6.55
CA ALA A 36 12.51 -10.52 -5.21
C ALA A 36 13.22 -9.19 -4.89
N ALA A 37 12.87 -8.58 -3.76
CA ALA A 37 13.58 -7.43 -3.25
C ALA A 37 14.99 -7.84 -2.78
N PRO A 38 15.99 -6.95 -2.85
CA PRO A 38 17.29 -7.19 -2.25
C PRO A 38 17.15 -7.48 -0.76
N ARG A 39 17.85 -8.51 -0.26
CA ARG A 39 17.93 -8.79 1.18
C ARG A 39 18.71 -7.67 1.87
N THR A 40 18.33 -7.36 3.10
CA THR A 40 19.04 -6.40 3.95
C THR A 40 19.09 -6.94 5.38
N GLU A 41 20.26 -6.85 6.00
CA GLU A 41 20.46 -7.18 7.42
C GLU A 41 20.17 -5.96 8.33
N ASP A 42 19.93 -4.79 7.75
CA ASP A 42 19.52 -3.60 8.49
C ASP A 42 18.03 -3.71 8.84
N LEU A 43 17.76 -4.18 10.07
CA LEU A 43 16.41 -4.34 10.58
C LEU A 43 15.63 -3.03 10.64
N ALA A 44 16.29 -1.90 10.87
CA ALA A 44 15.63 -0.59 10.87
C ALA A 44 15.20 -0.23 9.45
N ARG A 45 16.04 -0.47 8.44
CA ARG A 45 15.66 -0.30 7.04
C ARG A 45 14.53 -1.25 6.64
N LEU A 46 14.60 -2.51 7.07
CA LEU A 46 13.55 -3.50 6.81
C LEU A 46 12.21 -3.07 7.44
N PHE A 47 12.21 -2.57 8.67
CA PHE A 47 10.98 -2.06 9.27
C PHE A 47 10.45 -0.82 8.54
N ASN A 48 11.34 0.13 8.23
CA ASN A 48 10.96 1.42 7.64
C ASN A 48 10.48 1.33 6.18
N HIS A 49 10.97 0.35 5.40
CA HIS A 49 10.69 0.23 3.96
C HIS A 49 10.41 -1.19 3.47
N GLY A 50 10.40 -2.18 4.34
CA GLY A 50 10.12 -3.56 3.98
C GLY A 50 8.69 -3.76 3.53
N SER A 51 8.52 -4.63 2.55
CA SER A 51 7.20 -5.06 2.08
C SER A 51 6.51 -5.95 3.12
N ILE A 52 5.22 -5.70 3.33
CA ILE A 52 4.31 -6.64 4.02
C ILE A 52 3.50 -7.48 3.02
N GLY A 53 3.77 -7.35 1.72
CA GLY A 53 3.13 -8.14 0.68
C GLY A 53 1.72 -7.67 0.30
N ASN A 54 1.40 -6.40 0.54
CA ASN A 54 0.14 -5.78 0.14
C ASN A 54 0.23 -5.07 -1.22
N GLU A 55 1.41 -5.00 -1.85
CA GLU A 55 1.62 -4.34 -3.15
C GLU A 55 0.86 -5.02 -4.28
N GLU A 56 0.62 -6.34 -4.20
CA GLU A 56 -0.17 -7.09 -5.20
C GLU A 56 -1.64 -6.68 -5.21
N VAL A 57 -2.17 -6.16 -4.10
CA VAL A 57 -3.60 -5.83 -3.92
C VAL A 57 -3.84 -4.32 -3.92
N GLN A 58 -2.96 -3.57 -3.25
CA GLN A 58 -3.15 -2.14 -2.97
C GLN A 58 -2.02 -1.26 -3.52
N GLY A 59 -0.97 -1.86 -4.10
CA GLY A 59 0.22 -1.14 -4.55
C GLY A 59 -0.04 -0.21 -5.73
N LEU A 60 0.30 1.07 -5.54
CA LEU A 60 0.19 2.09 -6.59
C LEU A 60 1.41 2.06 -7.49
N PRO A 61 1.28 2.27 -8.82
CA PRO A 61 2.44 2.47 -9.67
C PRO A 61 3.28 3.65 -9.16
N TYR A 62 4.56 3.42 -8.90
CA TYR A 62 5.44 4.35 -8.19
C TYR A 62 5.42 5.75 -8.81
N TRP A 63 5.54 5.87 -10.14
CA TRP A 63 5.60 7.18 -10.79
C TRP A 63 4.27 7.92 -10.75
N ILE A 64 3.13 7.22 -10.79
CA ILE A 64 1.82 7.85 -10.60
C ILE A 64 1.74 8.40 -9.17
N TRP A 65 2.02 7.56 -8.17
CA TRP A 65 2.04 7.98 -6.77
C TRP A 65 2.98 9.17 -6.56
N ARG A 66 4.20 9.14 -7.11
CA ARG A 66 5.22 10.17 -6.89
C ARG A 66 4.76 11.58 -7.24
N VAL A 67 3.95 11.71 -8.30
CA VAL A 67 3.49 12.99 -8.84
C VAL A 67 2.13 13.46 -8.30
N LEU A 68 1.36 12.61 -7.59
CA LEU A 68 0.00 13.00 -7.16
C LEU A 68 -0.03 14.30 -6.36
N PRO A 69 0.83 14.52 -5.34
CA PRO A 69 0.77 15.76 -4.56
C PRO A 69 1.09 17.02 -5.37
N GLN A 70 1.84 16.88 -6.47
CA GLN A 70 2.19 18.00 -7.36
C GLN A 70 1.06 18.32 -8.34
N ILE A 71 0.32 17.30 -8.77
CA ILE A 71 -0.85 17.47 -9.65
C ILE A 71 -2.05 18.01 -8.86
N PHE A 72 -2.19 17.57 -7.60
CA PHE A 72 -3.35 17.82 -6.74
C PHE A 72 -2.98 18.43 -5.38
N PRO A 73 -2.22 19.54 -5.33
CA PRO A 73 -1.77 20.15 -4.07
C PRO A 73 -2.92 20.58 -3.17
N GLU A 74 -4.09 20.92 -3.71
CA GLU A 74 -5.27 21.33 -2.93
C GLU A 74 -5.93 20.18 -2.16
N HIS A 75 -5.68 18.94 -2.57
CA HIS A 75 -6.18 17.76 -1.85
C HIS A 75 -5.20 17.34 -0.74
N VAL A 76 -4.00 17.91 -0.70
CA VAL A 76 -2.99 17.64 0.33
C VAL A 76 -3.35 18.42 1.61
N PRO A 77 -3.32 17.78 2.80
CA PRO A 77 -3.71 18.43 4.04
C PRO A 77 -2.87 19.67 4.37
N ASN A 78 -3.54 20.68 4.92
CA ASN A 78 -2.93 21.90 5.45
C ASN A 78 -2.12 22.73 4.44
N GLY A 79 -2.37 22.57 3.13
CA GLY A 79 -1.67 23.32 2.08
C GLY A 79 -0.16 23.11 2.06
N LYS A 80 0.30 21.98 2.61
CA LYS A 80 1.71 21.60 2.66
C LYS A 80 2.11 20.87 1.38
N ASP A 81 3.41 20.88 1.09
CA ASP A 81 3.93 20.21 -0.09
C ASP A 81 4.22 18.72 0.16
N GLY A 82 3.74 17.88 -0.76
CA GLY A 82 4.14 16.49 -0.85
C GLY A 82 3.62 15.57 0.26
N TYR A 83 4.18 14.36 0.31
CA TYR A 83 3.73 13.32 1.24
C TYR A 83 4.07 13.60 2.72
N GLY A 84 5.00 14.50 3.01
CA GLY A 84 5.30 14.92 4.38
C GLY A 84 4.12 15.62 5.08
N ALA A 85 3.15 16.12 4.31
CA ALA A 85 1.92 16.72 4.82
C ALA A 85 1.07 15.76 5.67
N PHE A 86 1.11 14.47 5.35
CA PHE A 86 0.42 13.40 6.08
C PHE A 86 1.18 12.93 7.33
N GLY A 87 2.25 13.64 7.73
CA GLY A 87 2.95 13.42 8.99
C GLY A 87 4.08 12.41 8.98
N MET A 88 4.26 11.69 7.87
CA MET A 88 5.35 10.72 7.69
C MET A 88 6.73 11.41 7.67
N TYR A 89 7.72 10.73 8.24
CA TYR A 89 9.11 11.17 8.17
C TYR A 89 9.70 10.84 6.81
N TRP A 90 10.47 11.76 6.23
CA TRP A 90 11.23 11.51 5.00
C TRP A 90 12.71 11.74 5.27
N ARG A 91 13.50 10.66 5.27
CA ARG A 91 14.95 10.76 5.41
C ARG A 91 15.55 11.23 4.08
N ALA A 92 16.52 12.13 4.17
CA ALA A 92 17.25 12.57 2.98
C ALA A 92 17.87 11.38 2.24
N GLY A 93 17.63 11.30 0.93
CA GLY A 93 18.12 10.22 0.07
C GLY A 93 17.13 9.05 -0.12
N ASP A 94 16.09 8.92 0.71
CA ASP A 94 15.12 7.84 0.54
C ASP A 94 14.17 8.13 -0.64
N LYS A 95 13.84 7.08 -1.41
CA LYS A 95 12.93 7.17 -2.56
C LYS A 95 11.48 7.49 -2.16
N VAL A 96 11.06 6.99 -1.02
CA VAL A 96 9.72 7.14 -0.43
C VAL A 96 9.87 7.50 1.05
N PRO A 97 8.89 8.16 1.69
CA PRO A 97 8.98 8.42 3.12
C PRO A 97 8.94 7.10 3.91
N ILE A 98 9.40 7.16 5.16
CA ILE A 98 9.31 6.07 6.11
C ILE A 98 7.85 5.65 6.22
N GLY A 99 7.62 4.33 6.10
CA GLY A 99 6.26 3.78 6.08
C GLY A 99 5.77 3.31 4.74
N PHE A 100 6.59 3.40 3.69
CA PHE A 100 6.27 2.82 2.40
C PHE A 100 7.33 1.82 1.96
N SER A 101 6.86 0.71 1.41
CA SER A 101 7.67 -0.22 0.65
C SER A 101 7.63 0.10 -0.84
N VAL A 102 8.66 -0.34 -1.56
CA VAL A 102 8.67 -0.35 -3.02
C VAL A 102 9.03 -1.76 -3.48
N THR A 103 8.08 -2.42 -4.15
CA THR A 103 8.26 -3.78 -4.68
C THR A 103 7.96 -3.78 -6.18
N THR A 104 8.83 -4.39 -6.98
CA THR A 104 8.62 -4.51 -8.43
C THR A 104 7.68 -5.69 -8.74
N LEU A 105 6.57 -5.39 -9.42
CA LEU A 105 5.67 -6.38 -10.01
C LEU A 105 5.74 -6.31 -11.53
N GLY A 106 6.20 -7.40 -12.13
CA GLY A 106 6.54 -7.51 -13.55
C GLY A 106 7.67 -6.56 -13.90
N VAL A 107 7.34 -5.45 -14.56
CA VAL A 107 8.30 -4.38 -14.90
C VAL A 107 7.98 -3.05 -14.21
N ILE A 108 7.06 -3.05 -13.23
CA ILE A 108 6.53 -1.82 -12.62
C ILE A 108 6.75 -1.83 -11.11
N ASP A 109 7.43 -0.80 -10.63
CA ASP A 109 7.55 -0.54 -9.19
C ASP A 109 6.20 -0.15 -8.60
N ARG A 110 5.85 -0.82 -7.50
CA ARG A 110 4.64 -0.59 -6.71
C ARG A 110 5.01 -0.05 -5.35
N VAL A 111 4.37 1.04 -4.97
CA VAL A 111 4.49 1.63 -3.64
C VAL A 111 3.25 1.32 -2.82
N SER A 112 3.45 0.89 -1.58
CA SER A 112 2.35 0.56 -0.66
C SER A 112 2.74 0.89 0.78
N PRO A 113 1.79 1.33 1.63
CA PRO A 113 2.05 1.48 3.06
C PRO A 113 2.53 0.16 3.68
N ASN A 114 3.46 0.25 4.62
CA ASN A 114 3.88 -0.85 5.48
C ASN A 114 3.67 -0.50 6.97
N CYS A 115 4.13 -1.34 7.89
CA CYS A 115 3.94 -1.13 9.33
C CYS A 115 4.42 0.25 9.81
N ALA A 116 5.55 0.75 9.29
CA ALA A 116 6.12 2.02 9.69
C ALA A 116 5.30 3.25 9.21
N PHE A 117 4.30 3.06 8.34
CA PHE A 117 3.36 4.12 7.96
C PHE A 117 2.66 4.63 9.22
N CYS A 118 2.17 3.68 10.01
CA CYS A 118 1.49 3.91 11.27
C CYS A 118 2.47 3.99 12.44
N HIS A 119 3.42 3.05 12.53
CA HIS A 119 4.30 2.88 13.67
C HIS A 119 5.65 3.59 13.51
N GLN A 120 5.59 4.91 13.41
CA GLN A 120 6.77 5.78 13.40
C GLN A 120 6.56 7.01 14.28
N GLY A 121 7.63 7.60 14.76
CA GLY A 121 7.60 8.87 15.46
C GLY A 121 8.70 9.79 14.97
N SER A 122 8.64 11.06 15.37
CA SER A 122 9.81 11.91 15.30
C SER A 122 9.76 13.01 16.35
N TYR A 123 10.91 13.39 16.87
CA TYR A 123 11.04 14.47 17.83
C TYR A 123 12.08 15.48 17.35
N ARG A 124 12.08 16.69 17.93
CA ARG A 124 13.14 17.68 17.80
C ARG A 124 13.31 18.32 19.17
N LEU A 125 14.52 18.67 19.57
CA LEU A 125 14.76 19.27 20.88
C LEU A 125 14.51 20.78 20.84
N LYS A 126 14.73 21.43 19.67
CA LYS A 126 14.41 22.84 19.43
C LYS A 126 13.56 23.04 18.16
N PRO A 127 12.81 24.15 18.03
CA PRO A 127 11.96 24.40 16.86
C PRO A 127 12.68 24.49 15.52
N ASP A 128 13.94 24.87 15.51
CA ASP A 128 14.81 25.07 14.33
C ASP A 128 15.66 23.84 13.99
N GLU A 129 15.72 22.85 14.86
CA GLU A 129 16.47 21.62 14.63
C GLU A 129 15.72 20.65 13.71
N PRO A 130 16.46 19.86 12.88
CA PRO A 130 15.87 18.78 12.12
C PRO A 130 15.26 17.74 13.08
N ARG A 131 14.15 17.14 12.66
CA ARG A 131 13.54 16.08 13.45
C ARG A 131 14.41 14.82 13.41
N VAL A 132 14.44 14.09 14.51
CA VAL A 132 15.04 12.76 14.64
C VAL A 132 13.92 11.73 14.53
N LEU A 133 14.09 10.76 13.63
CA LEU A 133 13.17 9.64 13.48
C LEU A 133 13.20 8.74 14.71
N VAL A 134 12.03 8.29 15.16
CA VAL A 134 11.85 7.20 16.10
C VAL A 134 11.16 6.06 15.36
N SER A 135 11.94 5.06 14.94
CA SER A 135 11.40 3.84 14.34
C SER A 135 10.51 3.13 15.35
N ALA A 136 9.45 2.45 14.90
CA ALA A 136 8.52 1.72 15.76
C ALA A 136 7.80 2.61 16.81
N GLY A 137 7.77 3.93 16.60
CA GLY A 137 7.15 4.88 17.52
C GLY A 137 5.62 4.90 17.47
N ALA A 138 5.02 5.76 18.30
CA ALA A 138 3.58 5.86 18.53
C ALA A 138 2.76 6.61 17.44
N GLY A 139 3.28 6.78 16.23
CA GLY A 139 2.50 7.33 15.11
C GLY A 139 2.01 8.78 15.25
N THR A 140 2.36 9.52 16.31
CA THR A 140 1.62 10.71 16.79
C THR A 140 1.42 11.86 15.79
N ARG A 141 2.11 11.82 14.65
CA ARG A 141 2.01 12.83 13.59
C ARG A 141 1.33 12.32 12.34
N VAL A 142 1.32 11.01 12.12
CA VAL A 142 0.84 10.43 10.86
C VAL A 142 -0.68 10.54 10.78
N ASP A 143 -1.20 10.76 9.59
CA ASP A 143 -2.65 10.90 9.36
C ASP A 143 -3.10 9.93 8.26
N PRO A 144 -3.37 8.66 8.63
CA PRO A 144 -3.82 7.64 7.68
C PRO A 144 -5.14 7.99 7.01
N GLN A 145 -6.08 8.58 7.74
CA GLN A 145 -7.38 8.97 7.20
C GLN A 145 -7.23 10.04 6.13
N ALA A 146 -6.40 11.06 6.39
CA ALA A 146 -6.14 12.10 5.42
C ALA A 146 -5.46 11.55 4.16
N TYR A 147 -4.55 10.58 4.29
CA TYR A 147 -3.95 9.90 3.14
C TYR A 147 -5.00 9.16 2.30
N ILE A 148 -5.89 8.39 2.94
CA ILE A 148 -7.00 7.70 2.26
C ILE A 148 -7.90 8.72 1.54
N ARG A 149 -8.33 9.78 2.24
CA ARG A 149 -9.18 10.83 1.69
C ARG A 149 -8.52 11.59 0.54
N PHE A 150 -7.20 11.79 0.59
CA PHE A 150 -6.43 12.37 -0.52
C PHE A 150 -6.55 11.51 -1.78
N LEU A 151 -6.28 10.21 -1.68
CA LEU A 151 -6.39 9.30 -2.83
C LEU A 151 -7.81 9.25 -3.40
N ILE A 152 -8.83 9.26 -2.54
CA ILE A 152 -10.25 9.32 -2.93
C ILE A 152 -10.55 10.60 -3.73
N LYS A 153 -10.17 11.77 -3.20
CA LYS A 153 -10.38 13.07 -3.86
C LYS A 153 -9.66 13.14 -5.20
N VAL A 154 -8.44 12.63 -5.26
CA VAL A 154 -7.64 12.51 -6.49
C VAL A 154 -8.35 11.65 -7.55
N GLY A 155 -8.95 10.51 -7.16
CA GLY A 155 -9.70 9.65 -8.08
C GLY A 155 -10.98 10.28 -8.64
N ALA A 156 -11.62 11.15 -7.86
CA ALA A 156 -12.80 11.91 -8.27
C ALA A 156 -12.46 13.14 -9.13
N ASP A 157 -11.24 13.65 -9.04
CA ASP A 157 -10.83 14.87 -9.73
C ASP A 157 -10.78 14.70 -11.26
N ALA A 158 -11.41 15.63 -11.98
CA ALA A 158 -11.47 15.60 -13.44
C ALA A 158 -10.08 15.73 -14.10
N ARG A 159 -9.11 16.31 -13.40
CA ARG A 159 -7.72 16.46 -13.90
C ARG A 159 -6.92 15.16 -13.83
N PHE A 160 -7.43 14.11 -13.18
CA PHE A 160 -6.82 12.77 -13.23
C PHE A 160 -7.03 12.14 -14.61
N THR A 161 -6.22 12.59 -15.56
CA THR A 161 -6.21 12.12 -16.95
C THR A 161 -4.84 11.58 -17.30
N ALA A 162 -4.79 10.66 -18.26
CA ALA A 162 -3.53 10.13 -18.76
C ALA A 162 -2.60 11.23 -19.27
N ASP A 163 -3.14 12.24 -19.96
CA ASP A 163 -2.33 13.38 -20.45
C ASP A 163 -1.71 14.20 -19.32
N ARG A 164 -2.49 14.52 -18.28
CA ARG A 164 -1.99 15.34 -17.16
C ARG A 164 -0.95 14.59 -16.34
N VAL A 165 -1.27 13.35 -15.95
CA VAL A 165 -0.37 12.53 -15.15
C VAL A 165 0.91 12.20 -15.92
N MET A 166 0.81 11.81 -17.20
CA MET A 166 1.99 11.52 -18.00
C MET A 166 2.89 12.74 -18.19
N ARG A 167 2.33 13.94 -18.39
CA ARG A 167 3.13 15.16 -18.48
C ARG A 167 4.01 15.34 -17.25
N GLU A 168 3.44 15.23 -16.05
CA GLU A 168 4.24 15.39 -14.82
C GLU A 168 5.23 14.25 -14.59
N ILE A 169 4.90 13.01 -14.97
CA ILE A 169 5.89 11.92 -14.87
C ILE A 169 7.09 12.19 -15.79
N THR A 170 6.85 12.66 -17.01
CA THR A 170 7.93 12.87 -17.99
C THR A 170 8.84 14.05 -17.68
N THR A 171 8.50 14.93 -16.72
CA THR A 171 9.42 15.98 -16.25
C THR A 171 10.52 15.45 -15.33
N ILE A 172 10.29 14.29 -14.70
CA ILE A 172 11.21 13.71 -13.70
C ILE A 172 11.74 12.32 -14.10
N TYR A 173 11.18 11.72 -15.16
CA TYR A 173 11.56 10.38 -15.60
C TYR A 173 11.48 10.24 -17.13
N ASP A 174 12.61 9.91 -17.76
CA ASP A 174 12.67 9.60 -19.19
C ASP A 174 12.15 8.18 -19.45
N MET A 175 10.82 8.09 -19.58
CA MET A 175 10.12 6.82 -19.69
C MET A 175 10.23 6.24 -21.10
N PRO A 176 10.69 4.98 -21.24
CA PRO A 176 10.75 4.29 -22.53
C PRO A 176 9.35 4.05 -23.10
N LEU A 177 9.25 3.89 -24.43
CA LEU A 177 7.97 3.86 -25.13
C LEU A 177 7.00 2.79 -24.60
N TYR A 178 7.49 1.57 -24.33
CA TYR A 178 6.63 0.48 -23.86
C TYR A 178 6.00 0.82 -22.50
N GLU A 179 6.78 1.38 -21.56
CA GLU A 179 6.31 1.77 -20.24
C GLU A 179 5.36 2.97 -20.35
N ARG A 180 5.65 3.91 -21.25
CA ARG A 180 4.80 5.06 -21.56
C ARG A 180 3.41 4.64 -22.01
N LEU A 181 3.34 3.67 -22.93
CA LEU A 181 2.07 3.11 -23.40
C LEU A 181 1.33 2.39 -22.27
N LEU A 182 2.06 1.62 -21.45
CA LEU A 182 1.48 0.90 -20.33
C LEU A 182 0.91 1.86 -19.27
N TYR A 183 1.65 2.90 -18.88
CA TYR A 183 1.14 3.91 -17.95
C TYR A 183 -0.08 4.63 -18.51
N ARG A 184 0.02 5.12 -19.76
CA ARG A 184 -1.04 5.90 -20.40
C ARG A 184 -2.35 5.15 -20.53
N PHE A 185 -2.30 3.91 -21.04
CA PHE A 185 -3.50 3.19 -21.45
C PHE A 185 -3.98 2.15 -20.44
N VAL A 186 -3.13 1.71 -19.52
CA VAL A 186 -3.47 0.66 -18.55
C VAL A 186 -3.40 1.20 -17.12
N LEU A 187 -2.23 1.66 -16.66
CA LEU A 187 -2.02 1.92 -15.23
C LEU A 187 -2.74 3.18 -14.74
N ILE A 188 -2.74 4.27 -15.49
CA ILE A 188 -3.43 5.51 -15.09
C ILE A 188 -4.96 5.28 -15.02
N PRO A 189 -5.63 4.74 -16.06
CA PRO A 189 -7.06 4.41 -15.97
C PRO A 189 -7.38 3.43 -14.82
N ALA A 190 -6.58 2.37 -14.66
CA ALA A 190 -6.78 1.40 -13.59
C ALA A 190 -6.60 2.02 -12.20
N THR A 191 -5.61 2.91 -12.01
CA THR A 191 -5.38 3.62 -10.75
C THR A 191 -6.55 4.53 -10.41
N ARG A 192 -7.08 5.28 -11.40
CA ARG A 192 -8.27 6.11 -11.20
C ARG A 192 -9.47 5.29 -10.75
N LYS A 193 -9.70 4.16 -11.43
CA LYS A 193 -10.77 3.22 -11.05
C LYS A 193 -10.56 2.68 -9.63
N ALA A 194 -9.33 2.31 -9.27
CA ALA A 194 -9.01 1.81 -7.93
C ALA A 194 -9.31 2.86 -6.84
N PHE A 195 -9.02 4.14 -7.07
CA PHE A 195 -9.37 5.23 -6.16
C PHE A 195 -10.89 5.43 -6.03
N GLN A 196 -11.65 5.30 -7.12
CA GLN A 196 -13.11 5.33 -7.08
C GLN A 196 -13.70 4.12 -6.34
N ASP A 197 -13.09 2.95 -6.49
CA ASP A 197 -13.46 1.75 -5.76
C ASP A 197 -13.11 1.88 -4.26
N GLN A 198 -12.00 2.55 -3.94
CA GLN A 198 -11.63 2.92 -2.57
C GLN A 198 -12.64 3.90 -1.96
N ALA A 199 -13.11 4.90 -2.72
CA ALA A 199 -14.13 5.83 -2.26
C ALA A 199 -15.41 5.12 -1.79
N ARG A 200 -15.85 4.08 -2.52
CA ARG A 200 -17.01 3.28 -2.11
C ARG A 200 -16.74 2.46 -0.85
N ARG A 201 -15.55 1.86 -0.73
CA ARG A 201 -15.16 1.05 0.44
C ARG A 201 -14.98 1.86 1.73
N PHE A 202 -14.66 3.15 1.61
CA PHE A 202 -14.43 4.04 2.74
C PHE A 202 -15.52 5.10 2.92
N ALA A 203 -16.64 5.02 2.18
CA ALA A 203 -17.76 5.96 2.30
C ALA A 203 -18.35 6.04 3.72
N TRP A 204 -18.23 4.97 4.50
CA TRP A 204 -18.62 4.96 5.91
C TRP A 204 -17.91 6.05 6.72
N GLN A 205 -16.68 6.44 6.37
CA GLN A 205 -15.92 7.47 7.09
C GLN A 205 -16.61 8.85 7.11
N ASP A 206 -17.51 9.13 6.17
CA ASP A 206 -18.15 10.45 6.05
C ASP A 206 -19.21 10.70 7.13
N THR A 207 -19.68 9.64 7.81
CA THR A 207 -20.67 9.75 8.90
C THR A 207 -20.06 9.49 10.28
N ARG A 208 -18.73 9.41 10.40
CA ARG A 208 -18.00 9.20 11.67
C ARG A 208 -17.12 10.39 12.00
N PRO A 209 -16.75 10.55 13.29
CA PRO A 209 -15.68 11.48 13.67
C PRO A 209 -14.38 11.14 12.94
N ASP A 210 -13.69 12.18 12.49
CA ASP A 210 -12.35 12.06 11.95
C ASP A 210 -11.42 11.37 12.96
N TRP A 211 -10.54 10.50 12.45
CA TRP A 211 -9.54 9.80 13.27
C TRP A 211 -8.57 10.83 13.86
N GLY A 212 -8.12 11.75 13.01
CA GLY A 212 -7.11 12.74 13.32
C GLY A 212 -5.69 12.17 13.33
N PRO A 213 -4.65 13.05 13.41
CA PRO A 213 -3.28 12.62 13.47
C PRO A 213 -2.98 11.71 14.68
N GLY A 214 -2.15 10.69 14.48
CA GLY A 214 -1.77 9.73 15.52
C GLY A 214 -2.76 8.61 15.78
N ARG A 215 -3.85 8.54 15.00
CA ARG A 215 -4.95 7.62 15.21
C ARG A 215 -5.32 6.86 13.95
N ILE A 216 -6.00 5.75 14.16
CA ILE A 216 -6.53 4.87 13.10
C ILE A 216 -7.86 4.28 13.56
N ASP A 217 -8.68 3.84 12.61
CA ASP A 217 -9.73 2.86 12.89
C ASP A 217 -9.21 1.48 12.45
N PRO A 218 -8.73 0.64 13.37
CA PRO A 218 -8.04 -0.60 13.04
C PRO A 218 -8.99 -1.71 12.59
N PHE A 219 -10.29 -1.63 12.92
CA PHE A 219 -11.21 -2.76 12.75
C PHE A 219 -12.35 -2.52 11.77
N ASN A 220 -12.86 -1.30 11.59
CA ASN A 220 -13.91 -1.07 10.59
C ASN A 220 -13.48 -1.43 9.16
N PRO A 221 -12.25 -1.11 8.69
CA PRO A 221 -11.77 -1.60 7.40
C PRO A 221 -11.82 -3.12 7.29
N VAL A 222 -11.38 -3.83 8.34
CA VAL A 222 -11.39 -5.31 8.37
C VAL A 222 -12.82 -5.86 8.37
N LYS A 223 -13.70 -5.32 9.22
CA LYS A 223 -15.12 -5.71 9.30
C LYS A 223 -15.82 -5.58 7.95
N PHE A 224 -15.69 -4.42 7.30
CA PHE A 224 -16.48 -4.12 6.11
C PHE A 224 -15.84 -4.65 4.82
N GLN A 225 -14.51 -4.72 4.74
CA GLN A 225 -13.82 -5.10 3.50
C GLN A 225 -13.34 -6.55 3.49
N ASN A 226 -12.88 -7.08 4.62
CA ASN A 226 -12.32 -8.44 4.68
C ASN A 226 -13.38 -9.46 5.12
N LEU A 227 -14.23 -9.09 6.08
CA LEU A 227 -15.30 -9.94 6.60
C LEU A 227 -16.65 -9.69 5.90
N GLU A 228 -16.72 -8.68 5.02
CA GLU A 228 -17.92 -8.30 4.27
C GLU A 228 -19.16 -8.08 5.16
N LEU A 229 -18.94 -7.64 6.41
CA LEU A 229 -20.01 -7.30 7.33
C LEU A 229 -20.67 -5.98 6.89
N PRO A 230 -21.98 -5.83 7.12
CA PRO A 230 -22.66 -4.57 6.81
C PRO A 230 -22.09 -3.43 7.65
N ASP A 231 -22.18 -2.22 7.10
CA ASP A 231 -21.95 -1.02 7.89
C ASP A 231 -22.97 -0.97 9.05
N ASP A 232 -22.47 -1.06 10.28
CA ASP A 232 -23.24 -1.12 11.53
C ASP A 232 -23.13 0.15 12.39
N GLY A 233 -22.59 1.25 11.84
CA GLY A 233 -22.52 2.52 12.58
C GLY A 233 -21.36 2.62 13.58
N THR A 234 -20.51 1.60 13.72
CA THR A 234 -19.47 1.61 14.77
C THR A 234 -18.38 2.64 14.52
N ILE A 235 -17.79 3.13 15.61
CA ILE A 235 -16.61 4.01 15.63
C ILE A 235 -15.46 3.21 16.25
N GLY A 236 -14.37 3.04 15.50
CA GLY A 236 -13.20 2.27 15.94
C GLY A 236 -11.96 3.10 16.24
N ASN A 237 -12.06 4.44 16.27
CA ASN A 237 -10.90 5.33 16.40
C ASN A 237 -10.07 4.99 17.65
N SER A 238 -8.80 4.66 17.46
CA SER A 238 -7.84 4.39 18.53
C SER A 238 -6.51 5.10 18.26
N ASP A 239 -5.78 5.42 19.32
CA ASP A 239 -4.40 5.90 19.20
C ASP A 239 -3.49 4.80 18.62
N MET A 240 -2.45 5.18 17.88
CA MET A 240 -1.49 4.21 17.38
C MET A 240 -0.61 3.69 18.52
N MET A 241 -0.51 2.37 18.66
CA MET A 241 0.33 1.76 19.68
C MET A 241 1.81 1.93 19.30
N PRO A 242 2.69 2.37 20.20
CA PRO A 242 4.12 2.24 19.96
C PRO A 242 4.51 0.75 19.94
N LEU A 243 5.41 0.40 19.03
CA LEU A 243 6.01 -0.94 18.97
C LEU A 243 7.42 -0.94 19.58
N TRP A 244 7.89 0.19 20.11
CA TRP A 244 9.11 0.22 20.91
C TRP A 244 8.94 -0.72 22.10
N ASN A 245 10.00 -1.46 22.44
CA ASN A 245 10.06 -2.39 23.57
C ASN A 245 9.06 -3.57 23.53
N LEU A 246 8.54 -3.97 22.36
CA LEU A 246 7.70 -5.18 22.26
C LEU A 246 8.43 -6.47 22.69
N ASP A 247 9.75 -6.48 22.63
CA ASP A 247 10.58 -7.59 23.11
C ASP A 247 10.45 -7.83 24.62
N GLU A 248 10.16 -6.79 25.41
CA GLU A 248 9.86 -6.92 26.83
C GLU A 248 8.52 -7.63 27.10
N LEU A 249 7.66 -7.75 26.08
CA LEU A 249 6.35 -8.43 26.17
C LEU A 249 6.42 -9.91 25.78
N ALA A 250 7.60 -10.46 25.52
CA ALA A 250 7.78 -11.87 25.18
C ALA A 250 7.18 -12.78 26.29
N PRO A 251 6.39 -13.82 25.91
CA PRO A 251 5.81 -14.72 26.90
C PRO A 251 6.90 -15.48 27.65
N THR A 252 6.67 -15.68 28.95
CA THR A 252 7.49 -16.51 29.84
C THR A 252 6.67 -17.70 30.33
N ASN A 253 7.30 -18.64 31.04
CA ASN A 253 6.61 -19.77 31.66
C ASN A 253 5.62 -19.38 32.78
N ILE A 254 5.66 -18.13 33.25
CA ILE A 254 4.83 -17.64 34.36
C ILE A 254 3.99 -16.40 34.02
N ARG A 255 4.16 -15.82 32.83
CA ARG A 255 3.50 -14.57 32.42
C ARG A 255 3.37 -14.49 30.91
N THR A 256 2.17 -14.11 30.48
CA THR A 256 1.85 -13.79 29.09
C THR A 256 1.19 -12.42 29.05
N PHE A 257 1.55 -11.60 28.08
CA PHE A 257 0.97 -10.28 27.90
C PHE A 257 -0.11 -10.31 26.83
N SER A 258 -1.16 -9.51 27.05
CA SER A 258 -2.15 -9.21 26.03
C SER A 258 -1.62 -8.12 25.09
N LEU A 259 -1.95 -8.25 23.82
CA LEU A 259 -1.59 -7.37 22.70
C LEU A 259 -2.87 -6.79 22.07
N HIS A 260 -2.70 -5.76 21.24
CA HIS A 260 -3.77 -4.86 20.79
C HIS A 260 -4.48 -4.09 21.92
N TRP A 261 -5.30 -3.11 21.56
CA TRP A 261 -6.06 -2.31 22.53
C TRP A 261 -7.17 -3.11 23.24
N ASP A 262 -7.68 -4.16 22.60
CA ASP A 262 -8.72 -5.04 23.15
C ASP A 262 -8.17 -6.20 23.99
N GLY A 263 -6.85 -6.44 23.92
CA GLY A 263 -6.18 -7.50 24.65
C GLY A 263 -6.48 -8.92 24.17
N LEU A 264 -7.04 -9.10 22.96
CA LEU A 264 -7.50 -10.40 22.46
C LEU A 264 -6.39 -11.33 21.98
N GLN A 265 -5.19 -10.81 21.73
CA GLN A 265 -4.05 -11.60 21.25
C GLN A 265 -2.94 -11.67 22.29
N THR A 266 -2.19 -12.76 22.29
CA THR A 266 -1.06 -12.98 23.22
C THR A 266 0.24 -13.36 22.53
N ASP A 267 0.22 -13.50 21.21
CA ASP A 267 1.37 -13.87 20.40
C ASP A 267 1.76 -12.72 19.46
N VAL A 268 3.00 -12.24 19.57
CA VAL A 268 3.49 -11.08 18.79
C VAL A 268 3.49 -11.39 17.29
N ARG A 269 3.80 -12.63 16.91
CA ARG A 269 3.85 -13.02 15.51
C ARG A 269 2.44 -13.07 14.92
N GLU A 270 1.47 -13.62 15.63
CA GLU A 270 0.06 -13.62 15.24
C GLU A 270 -0.48 -12.19 15.13
N THR A 271 -0.15 -11.33 16.08
CA THR A 271 -0.54 -9.92 16.09
C THR A 271 0.02 -9.19 14.86
N ALA A 272 1.32 -9.36 14.58
CA ALA A 272 1.95 -8.74 13.41
C ALA A 272 1.37 -9.28 12.08
N VAL A 273 1.08 -10.58 11.98
CA VAL A 273 0.52 -11.20 10.78
C VAL A 273 -0.93 -10.77 10.56
N SER A 274 -1.75 -10.76 11.61
CA SER A 274 -3.15 -10.32 11.52
C SER A 274 -3.27 -8.83 11.18
N GLY A 275 -2.42 -7.98 11.77
CA GLY A 275 -2.29 -6.58 11.38
C GLY A 275 -1.92 -6.42 9.91
N ALA A 276 -0.90 -7.14 9.44
CA ALA A 276 -0.51 -7.11 8.02
C ALA A 276 -1.63 -7.58 7.08
N ILE A 277 -2.43 -8.58 7.46
CA ILE A 277 -3.63 -9.00 6.71
C ILE A 277 -4.68 -7.89 6.66
N GLY A 278 -4.90 -7.20 7.79
CA GLY A 278 -5.77 -6.02 7.86
C GLY A 278 -5.33 -4.90 6.90
N ASP A 279 -4.02 -4.74 6.74
CA ASP A 279 -3.39 -3.78 5.82
C ASP A 279 -3.21 -4.31 4.38
N GLY A 280 -3.85 -5.44 4.04
CA GLY A 280 -3.94 -5.96 2.67
C GLY A 280 -2.93 -7.02 2.27
N MET A 281 -2.19 -7.61 3.21
CA MET A 281 -1.40 -8.82 2.94
C MET A 281 -2.34 -9.98 2.56
N SER A 282 -1.98 -10.69 1.48
CA SER A 282 -2.70 -11.89 1.04
C SER A 282 -2.08 -13.17 1.61
N SER A 283 -2.85 -14.26 1.69
CA SER A 283 -2.30 -15.58 2.05
C SER A 283 -1.16 -16.02 1.13
N LYS A 284 -1.24 -15.68 -0.16
CA LYS A 284 -0.19 -15.98 -1.16
C LYS A 284 1.10 -15.23 -0.85
N THR A 285 1.02 -13.97 -0.44
CA THR A 285 2.20 -13.16 -0.13
C THR A 285 2.79 -13.54 1.23
N PHE A 286 1.96 -13.85 2.22
CA PHE A 286 2.40 -14.43 3.49
C PHE A 286 3.22 -15.73 3.31
N LEU A 287 2.76 -16.66 2.46
CA LEU A 287 3.52 -17.89 2.19
C LEU A 287 4.88 -17.61 1.53
N ARG A 288 5.01 -16.50 0.79
CA ARG A 288 6.27 -16.11 0.16
C ARG A 288 7.26 -15.58 1.18
N THR A 289 6.82 -14.80 2.17
CA THR A 289 7.69 -14.27 3.22
C THR A 289 8.30 -15.38 4.08
N GLN A 290 7.58 -16.49 4.26
CA GLN A 290 8.11 -17.67 4.97
C GLN A 290 9.20 -18.43 4.20
N LYS A 291 9.07 -18.55 2.88
CA LYS A 291 10.09 -19.25 2.06
C LYS A 291 11.41 -18.50 2.02
N THR A 292 11.38 -17.17 2.16
CA THR A 292 12.58 -16.33 2.18
C THR A 292 13.33 -16.36 3.50
N SER A 293 12.71 -16.80 4.61
CA SER A 293 13.35 -16.89 5.94
C SER A 293 14.03 -18.24 6.22
N THR A 294 13.86 -19.24 5.36
CA THR A 294 14.38 -20.61 5.55
C THR A 294 15.61 -20.93 4.69
N GLY A 295 16.37 -19.93 4.23
CA GLY A 295 17.56 -20.15 3.40
C GLY A 295 18.51 -18.98 3.36
#